data_AF-A0A7Y3DJJ6-F1
#
_entry.id   AF-A0A7Y3DJJ6-F1
#
_cell.length_a   1.000
_cell.length_b   1.000
_cell.length_c   1.000
_cell.angle_alpha   90.00
_cell.angle_beta   90.00
_cell.angle_gamma   90.00
#
_symmetry.space_group_name_H-M   'P 1'
#
loop_
_entity.id
_entity.type
_entity.pdbx_description
1 polymer ?
#
loop_
_entity_poly.entity_id
_entity_poly.type
_entity_poly.pdbx_seq_one_letter_code
_entity_poly.pdbx_strand_id
1 'polypeptide(L)'
;MLHVPRVYRGFHDAWELRQDEHIAEFTSGRASFVPNLLPETAVGLPADTVLTILKGRLGDRVDMALDRRHIDPEVPAAELPAEIASPVAGWDSGRWLQTTNMVGINVRTVQTFWSVIKYLLTVPAPITSVHLLPIWEPGVVESLYGMASWRLNSEFYDAELADAVPHLDSTEAQLRAVVNLIHATGRTVGMDVIPHTDRYSEMSLAQPRFFEWLQRQDLRIVDHSDNLHEDVEVEILRWLETAGPASPGVEYPTEIGEFFGDAFDEADRLRTLFGSPSDRIGRHRRRGDLVAYLASYGYEPVPATMGTPFRHIEVDTRNQGLVVDADGNTWRDYVLVKPGPFARVFNPLARY
;
A
#
# COMPACT_ATOMS: atom_id res chain seq x y z
N MET A 1 29.33 2.04 31.06
CA MET A 1 28.27 2.91 30.50
C MET A 1 28.72 3.35 29.14
N LEU A 2 27.98 2.99 28.08
CA LEU A 2 28.24 3.53 26.74
C LEU A 2 28.06 5.06 26.81
N HIS A 3 29.05 5.79 26.32
CA HIS A 3 28.91 7.23 26.16
C HIS A 3 27.88 7.47 25.06
N VAL A 4 26.71 7.98 25.42
CA VAL A 4 25.66 8.33 24.46
C VAL A 4 25.94 9.76 23.97
N PRO A 5 26.20 9.95 22.66
CA PRO A 5 26.38 11.28 22.09
C PRO A 5 25.15 12.15 22.33
N ARG A 6 25.35 13.47 22.47
CA ARG A 6 24.26 14.44 22.72
C ARG A 6 23.87 15.25 21.49
N VAL A 7 24.64 15.15 20.41
CA VAL A 7 24.44 15.94 19.19
C VAL A 7 24.58 15.03 17.98
N TYR A 8 23.89 15.39 16.90
CA TYR A 8 23.84 14.66 15.64
C TYR A 8 25.22 14.19 15.15
N ARG A 9 26.17 15.13 15.04
CA ARG A 9 27.53 14.84 14.60
C ARG A 9 28.24 13.82 15.50
N GLY A 10 27.98 13.84 16.80
CA GLY A 10 28.59 12.88 17.72
C GLY A 10 28.07 11.46 17.53
N PHE A 11 26.84 11.27 17.02
CA PHE A 11 26.34 9.94 16.65
C PHE A 11 27.05 9.41 15.40
N HIS A 12 27.20 10.25 14.37
CA HIS A 12 27.98 9.93 13.17
C HIS A 12 29.43 9.57 13.51
N ASP A 13 30.12 10.44 14.24
CA ASP A 13 31.51 10.21 14.63
C ASP A 13 31.65 8.90 15.45
N ALA A 14 30.71 8.61 16.35
CA ALA A 14 30.72 7.38 17.14
C ALA A 14 30.48 6.12 16.29
N TRP A 15 29.56 6.19 15.32
CA TRP A 15 29.29 5.12 14.37
C TRP A 15 30.51 4.83 13.50
N GLU A 16 31.08 5.85 12.84
CA GLU A 16 32.24 5.71 11.96
C GLU A 16 33.46 5.10 12.67
N LEU A 17 33.68 5.47 13.94
CA LEU A 17 34.83 4.98 14.71
C LEU A 17 34.63 3.58 15.31
N ARG A 18 33.38 3.17 15.59
CA ARG A 18 33.10 1.98 16.42
C ARG A 18 31.96 1.09 15.92
N GLN A 19 31.61 1.16 14.63
CA GLN A 19 30.54 0.35 14.04
C GLN A 19 30.64 -1.14 14.38
N ASP A 20 31.83 -1.73 14.29
CA ASP A 20 32.03 -3.17 14.53
C ASP A 20 31.69 -3.56 15.97
N GLU A 21 32.01 -2.69 16.94
CA GLU A 21 31.69 -2.92 18.35
C GLU A 21 30.18 -2.79 18.60
N HIS A 22 29.53 -1.79 18.01
CA HIS A 22 28.09 -1.59 18.13
C HIS A 22 27.30 -2.73 17.49
N ILE A 23 27.74 -3.21 16.32
CA ILE A 23 27.19 -4.40 15.67
C ILE A 23 27.42 -5.63 16.55
N ALA A 24 28.62 -5.82 17.10
CA ALA A 24 28.94 -6.96 17.97
C ALA A 24 28.08 -6.98 19.26
N GLU A 25 27.76 -5.82 19.84
CA GLU A 25 26.85 -5.73 20.99
C GLU A 25 25.43 -6.16 20.65
N PHE A 26 24.94 -5.77 19.47
CA PHE A 26 23.64 -6.22 18.97
C PHE A 26 23.65 -7.72 18.71
N THR A 27 24.59 -8.23 17.91
CA THR A 27 24.64 -9.65 17.52
C THR A 27 24.81 -10.57 18.73
N SER A 28 25.63 -10.19 19.71
CA SER A 28 25.79 -10.94 20.96
C SER A 28 24.60 -10.82 21.93
N GLY A 29 23.62 -9.97 21.62
CA GLY A 29 22.44 -9.72 22.45
C GLY A 29 22.67 -8.87 23.69
N ARG A 30 23.81 -8.21 23.81
CA ARG A 30 24.04 -7.21 24.86
C ARG A 30 23.19 -5.96 24.66
N ALA A 31 22.88 -5.64 23.40
CA ALA A 31 21.94 -4.60 23.02
C ALA A 31 20.78 -5.19 22.21
N SER A 32 19.59 -4.57 22.30
CA SER A 32 18.41 -4.97 21.53
C SER A 32 18.25 -4.25 20.19
N PHE A 33 19.10 -3.27 19.94
CA PHE A 33 19.25 -2.47 18.73
C PHE A 33 20.75 -2.17 18.56
N VAL A 34 21.16 -1.67 17.40
CA VAL A 34 22.55 -1.29 17.13
C VAL A 34 22.81 0.11 17.73
N PRO A 35 23.65 0.23 18.78
CA PRO A 35 23.88 1.53 19.43
C PRO A 35 24.52 2.54 18.47
N ASN A 36 24.14 3.82 18.62
CA ASN A 36 24.63 4.95 17.82
C ASN A 36 24.37 4.87 16.31
N LEU A 37 23.68 3.84 15.80
CA LEU A 37 23.23 3.79 14.43
C LEU A 37 22.01 4.71 14.25
N LEU A 38 22.16 5.75 13.42
CA LEU A 38 21.06 6.65 13.08
C LEU A 38 20.15 6.02 12.02
N PRO A 39 18.82 6.28 12.04
CA PRO A 39 17.89 5.71 11.07
C PRO A 39 18.27 5.91 9.60
N GLU A 40 18.70 7.12 9.23
CA GLU A 40 19.12 7.43 7.87
C GLU A 40 20.38 6.68 7.45
N THR A 41 21.28 6.41 8.40
CA THR A 41 22.48 5.60 8.17
C THR A 41 22.10 4.12 8.03
N ALA A 42 21.15 3.65 8.84
CA ALA A 42 20.66 2.28 8.81
C ALA A 42 20.03 1.94 7.45
N VAL A 43 19.11 2.77 6.96
CA VAL A 43 18.46 2.59 5.65
C VAL A 43 19.46 2.57 4.49
N GLY A 44 20.58 3.29 4.63
CA GLY A 44 21.68 3.30 3.66
C GLY A 44 22.63 2.10 3.74
N LEU A 45 22.49 1.18 4.69
CA LEU A 45 23.36 0.01 4.80
C LEU A 45 23.13 -0.96 3.63
N PRO A 46 24.20 -1.59 3.09
CA PRO A 46 24.05 -2.61 2.06
C PRO A 46 23.27 -3.84 2.53
N ALA A 47 22.54 -4.50 1.62
CA ALA A 47 21.69 -5.64 1.94
C ALA A 47 22.49 -6.84 2.49
N ASP A 48 23.66 -7.13 1.93
CA ASP A 48 24.56 -8.21 2.40
C ASP A 48 25.08 -7.97 3.83
N THR A 49 25.36 -6.71 4.15
CA THR A 49 25.79 -6.25 5.47
C THR A 49 24.67 -6.46 6.48
N VAL A 50 23.45 -6.04 6.14
CA VAL A 50 22.26 -6.21 6.99
C VAL A 50 21.96 -7.70 7.19
N LEU A 51 22.04 -8.52 6.14
CA LEU A 51 21.89 -9.98 6.26
C LEU A 51 22.93 -10.58 7.20
N THR A 52 24.18 -10.15 7.12
CA THR A 52 25.26 -10.60 8.01
C THR A 52 24.97 -10.21 9.47
N ILE A 53 24.53 -8.97 9.71
CA ILE A 53 24.15 -8.50 11.05
C ILE A 53 22.99 -9.33 11.61
N LEU A 54 21.94 -9.57 10.81
CA LEU A 54 20.79 -10.37 11.21
C LEU A 54 21.18 -11.82 11.48
N LYS A 55 22.01 -12.45 10.65
CA LYS A 55 22.50 -13.82 10.85
C LYS A 55 23.29 -13.93 12.14
N GLY A 56 24.13 -12.95 12.45
CA GLY A 56 24.84 -12.88 13.73
C GLY A 56 23.91 -12.80 14.94
N ARG A 57 22.73 -12.18 14.80
CA ARG A 57 21.75 -12.00 15.88
C ARG A 57 20.77 -13.16 16.03
N LEU A 58 20.20 -13.61 14.93
CA LEU A 58 19.04 -14.48 14.87
C LEU A 58 19.40 -15.91 14.40
N GLY A 59 20.62 -16.12 13.92
CA GLY A 59 21.10 -17.41 13.42
C GLY A 59 20.21 -17.95 12.29
N ASP A 60 19.92 -19.25 12.36
CA ASP A 60 19.15 -20.00 11.35
C ASP A 60 17.74 -19.45 11.10
N ARG A 61 17.21 -18.62 12.02
CA ARG A 61 15.91 -17.97 11.83
C ARG A 61 15.91 -17.02 10.63
N VAL A 62 17.06 -16.44 10.27
CA VAL A 62 17.17 -15.62 9.05
C VAL A 62 16.97 -16.48 7.82
N ASP A 63 17.69 -17.59 7.71
CA ASP A 63 17.59 -18.48 6.56
C ASP A 63 16.17 -19.06 6.45
N MET A 64 15.55 -19.38 7.59
CA MET A 64 14.15 -19.81 7.64
C MET A 64 13.17 -18.73 7.19
N ALA A 65 13.34 -17.48 7.64
CA ALA A 65 12.45 -16.37 7.29
C ALA A 65 12.49 -16.01 5.79
N LEU A 66 13.65 -16.26 5.16
CA LEU A 66 13.91 -15.98 3.75
C LEU A 66 13.70 -17.20 2.84
N ASP A 67 13.41 -18.38 3.38
CA ASP A 67 13.27 -19.62 2.59
C ASP A 67 12.08 -19.55 1.62
N ARG A 68 12.27 -20.01 0.38
CA ARG A 68 11.23 -20.06 -0.67
C ARG A 68 9.91 -20.68 -0.20
N ARG A 69 9.98 -21.65 0.70
CA ARG A 69 8.81 -22.37 1.23
C ARG A 69 7.96 -21.54 2.20
N HIS A 70 8.50 -20.44 2.74
CA HIS A 70 7.83 -19.64 3.78
C HIS A 70 7.47 -18.22 3.32
N ILE A 71 7.96 -17.81 2.16
CA ILE A 71 7.76 -16.48 1.57
C ILE A 71 6.64 -16.44 0.53
N ASP A 72 6.15 -17.60 0.08
CA ASP A 72 5.02 -17.68 -0.83
C ASP A 72 3.75 -17.19 -0.11
N PRO A 73 3.05 -16.16 -0.62
CA PRO A 73 1.82 -15.65 0.01
C PRO A 73 0.70 -16.68 0.10
N GLU A 74 0.71 -17.72 -0.76
CA GLU A 74 -0.26 -18.81 -0.73
C GLU A 74 -0.05 -19.76 0.46
N VAL A 75 1.12 -19.72 1.10
CA VAL A 75 1.39 -20.52 2.31
C VAL A 75 0.67 -19.88 3.50
N PRO A 76 -0.29 -20.58 4.13
CA PRO A 76 -1.04 -20.04 5.26
C PRO A 76 -0.13 -19.66 6.42
N ALA A 77 -0.40 -18.53 7.07
CA ALA A 77 0.41 -18.07 8.20
C ALA A 77 0.46 -19.07 9.38
N ALA A 78 -0.56 -19.92 9.52
CA ALA A 78 -0.64 -20.98 10.53
C ALA A 78 0.32 -22.16 10.27
N GLU A 79 0.84 -22.30 9.04
CA GLU A 79 1.78 -23.36 8.66
C GLU A 79 3.25 -22.92 8.79
N LEU A 80 3.50 -21.66 9.15
CA LEU A 80 4.84 -21.16 9.38
C LEU A 80 5.48 -21.83 10.61
N PRO A 81 6.78 -22.14 10.58
CA PRO A 81 7.52 -22.58 11.75
C PRO A 81 7.41 -21.61 12.92
N ALA A 82 7.40 -22.14 14.15
CA ALA A 82 7.20 -21.34 15.37
C ALA A 82 8.25 -20.23 15.55
N GLU A 83 9.44 -20.39 14.98
CA GLU A 83 10.56 -19.46 15.05
C GLU A 83 10.35 -18.18 14.22
N ILE A 84 9.46 -18.22 13.22
CA ILE A 84 9.12 -17.10 12.33
C ILE A 84 7.61 -16.80 12.29
N ALA A 85 6.81 -17.58 13.01
CA ALA A 85 5.40 -17.31 13.23
C ALA A 85 5.22 -16.07 14.11
N SER A 86 4.06 -15.42 13.98
CA SER A 86 3.73 -14.26 14.81
C SER A 86 3.84 -14.60 16.30
N PRO A 87 4.42 -13.74 17.14
CA PRO A 87 4.46 -13.93 18.60
C PRO A 87 3.08 -14.08 19.25
N VAL A 88 2.02 -13.68 18.53
CA VAL A 88 0.63 -13.77 18.97
C VAL A 88 -0.19 -14.78 18.16
N ALA A 89 0.43 -15.65 17.35
CA ALA A 89 -0.27 -16.62 16.51
C ALA A 89 -1.20 -17.56 17.29
N GLY A 90 -0.84 -17.89 18.53
CA GLY A 90 -1.64 -18.75 19.42
C GLY A 90 -2.69 -18.02 20.26
N TRP A 91 -2.90 -16.72 20.05
CA TRP A 91 -3.83 -15.93 20.86
C TRP A 91 -5.23 -15.95 20.24
N ASP A 92 -6.25 -16.08 21.10
CA ASP A 92 -7.66 -16.12 20.73
C ASP A 92 -8.33 -14.73 20.69
N SER A 93 -7.61 -13.69 21.13
CA SER A 93 -8.15 -12.35 21.28
C SER A 93 -7.11 -11.26 21.01
N GLY A 94 -7.59 -10.13 20.47
CA GLY A 94 -6.78 -8.93 20.22
C GLY A 94 -6.43 -8.12 21.46
N ARG A 95 -6.57 -8.65 22.68
CA ARG A 95 -6.31 -7.91 23.93
C ARG A 95 -4.86 -7.44 24.04
N TRP A 96 -3.92 -8.13 23.39
CA TRP A 96 -2.51 -7.73 23.31
C TRP A 96 -2.33 -6.34 22.67
N LEU A 97 -3.26 -5.88 21.83
CA LEU A 97 -3.22 -4.55 21.22
C LEU A 97 -3.35 -3.43 22.28
N GLN A 98 -3.95 -3.70 23.44
CA GLN A 98 -4.17 -2.69 24.49
C GLN A 98 -2.89 -2.31 25.23
N THR A 99 -1.86 -3.17 25.18
CA THR A 99 -0.61 -3.00 25.93
C THR A 99 0.62 -3.01 25.02
N THR A 100 0.42 -2.99 23.70
CA THR A 100 1.52 -3.01 22.74
C THR A 100 2.22 -1.66 22.68
N ASN A 101 3.54 -1.69 22.56
CA ASN A 101 4.34 -0.50 22.24
C ASN A 101 4.67 -0.56 20.75
N MET A 102 4.12 0.38 20.00
CA MET A 102 4.11 0.33 18.54
C MET A 102 4.98 1.43 17.94
N VAL A 103 5.64 1.11 16.83
CA VAL A 103 6.20 2.10 15.91
C VAL A 103 5.46 2.03 14.59
N GLY A 104 4.98 3.18 14.10
CA GLY A 104 4.43 3.32 12.75
C GLY A 104 5.56 3.57 11.76
N ILE A 105 5.59 2.84 10.65
CA ILE A 105 6.60 2.98 9.59
C ILE A 105 5.90 3.27 8.26
N ASN A 106 6.19 4.45 7.70
CA ASN A 106 5.84 4.76 6.31
C ASN A 106 6.88 4.14 5.38
N VAL A 107 6.49 3.08 4.66
CA VAL A 107 7.39 2.38 3.74
C VAL A 107 7.88 3.31 2.64
N ARG A 108 7.12 4.32 2.22
CA ARG A 108 7.58 5.34 1.25
C ARG A 108 8.72 6.19 1.76
N THR A 109 8.73 6.48 3.07
CA THR A 109 9.80 7.25 3.69
C THR A 109 11.09 6.44 3.81
N VAL A 110 10.97 5.14 4.09
CA VAL A 110 12.12 4.22 4.10
C VAL A 110 12.39 3.57 2.74
N GLN A 111 11.61 3.93 1.71
CA GLN A 111 11.72 3.51 0.31
C GLN A 111 11.30 2.07 0.00
N THR A 112 11.83 1.06 0.70
CA THR A 112 11.57 -0.36 0.36
C THR A 112 11.08 -1.17 1.57
N PHE A 113 10.49 -2.34 1.31
CA PHE A 113 10.17 -3.27 2.40
C PHE A 113 11.43 -3.72 3.14
N TRP A 114 12.53 -3.98 2.42
CA TRP A 114 13.79 -4.36 3.06
C TRP A 114 14.32 -3.25 3.98
N SER A 115 14.15 -1.99 3.58
CA SER A 115 14.54 -0.85 4.40
C SER A 115 13.76 -0.72 5.70
N VAL A 116 12.59 -1.36 5.83
CA VAL A 116 11.93 -1.55 7.13
C VAL A 116 12.83 -2.34 8.08
N ILE A 117 13.43 -3.44 7.63
CA ILE A 117 14.36 -4.24 8.43
C ILE A 117 15.62 -3.44 8.78
N LYS A 118 16.15 -2.69 7.81
CA LYS A 118 17.28 -1.78 8.02
C LYS A 118 16.96 -0.78 9.14
N TYR A 119 15.82 -0.10 9.06
CA TYR A 119 15.33 0.84 10.07
C TYR A 119 15.15 0.18 11.45
N LEU A 120 14.64 -1.05 11.51
CA LEU A 120 14.42 -1.77 12.77
C LEU A 120 15.72 -2.10 13.52
N LEU A 121 16.89 -2.02 12.89
CA LEU A 121 18.19 -2.09 13.59
C LEU A 121 18.37 -0.94 14.59
N THR A 122 17.64 0.18 14.45
CA THR A 122 17.71 1.33 15.36
C THR A 122 16.57 1.34 16.39
N VAL A 123 15.67 0.36 16.36
CA VAL A 123 14.47 0.32 17.21
C VAL A 123 14.68 -0.65 18.37
N PRO A 124 14.55 -0.20 19.64
CA PRO A 124 14.84 -1.03 20.80
C PRO A 124 13.74 -2.06 21.08
N ALA A 125 14.06 -3.11 21.86
CA ALA A 125 13.13 -4.20 22.20
C ALA A 125 11.83 -3.79 22.92
N PRO A 126 11.77 -2.69 23.73
CA PRO A 126 10.52 -2.27 24.33
C PRO A 126 9.43 -1.92 23.31
N ILE A 127 9.78 -1.64 22.05
CA ILE A 127 8.83 -1.57 20.93
C ILE A 127 8.56 -2.99 20.43
N THR A 128 7.36 -3.47 20.73
CA THR A 128 6.94 -4.85 20.52
C THR A 128 6.07 -5.04 19.28
N SER A 129 5.68 -3.97 18.60
CA SER A 129 4.90 -4.02 17.37
C SER A 129 5.37 -3.02 16.33
N VAL A 130 5.31 -3.44 15.07
CA VAL A 130 5.57 -2.64 13.88
C VAL A 130 4.25 -2.45 13.13
N HIS A 131 3.84 -1.22 12.91
CA HIS A 131 2.66 -0.90 12.11
C HIS A 131 3.08 -0.33 10.77
N LEU A 132 2.82 -1.07 9.70
CA LEU A 132 3.07 -0.60 8.34
C LEU A 132 1.92 0.33 7.94
N LEU A 133 2.26 1.58 7.62
CA LEU A 133 1.36 2.50 6.93
C LEU A 133 1.04 1.95 5.53
N PRO A 134 0.00 2.46 4.84
CA PRO A 134 -0.56 1.82 3.67
C PRO A 134 0.46 1.45 2.60
N ILE A 135 0.38 0.21 2.13
CA ILE A 135 1.36 -0.42 1.23
C ILE A 135 0.80 -0.71 -0.17
N TRP A 136 -0.42 -0.25 -0.44
CA TRP A 136 -1.16 -0.51 -1.66
C TRP A 136 -0.73 0.42 -2.80
N GLU A 137 -0.95 -0.01 -4.04
CA GLU A 137 -0.80 0.85 -5.22
C GLU A 137 -1.67 2.10 -5.07
N PRO A 138 -1.11 3.31 -5.19
CA PRO A 138 -1.88 4.53 -5.11
C PRO A 138 -2.62 4.78 -6.42
N GLY A 139 -3.71 5.54 -6.37
CA GLY A 139 -4.46 5.92 -7.57
C GLY A 139 -4.06 7.25 -8.19
N VAL A 140 -5.00 7.91 -8.87
CA VAL A 140 -4.75 8.95 -9.88
C VAL A 140 -4.10 10.23 -9.34
N VAL A 141 -4.10 10.43 -8.03
CA VAL A 141 -3.46 11.57 -7.35
C VAL A 141 -2.43 11.15 -6.29
N GLU A 142 -1.90 9.93 -6.41
CA GLU A 142 -0.80 9.40 -5.58
C GLU A 142 -1.04 9.41 -4.06
N SER A 143 -2.31 9.39 -3.63
CA SER A 143 -2.68 9.42 -2.21
C SER A 143 -2.25 8.16 -1.48
N LEU A 144 -1.68 8.32 -0.28
CA LEU A 144 -1.35 7.20 0.62
C LEU A 144 -2.58 6.39 1.05
N TYR A 145 -3.71 7.06 1.23
CA TYR A 145 -4.93 6.43 1.72
C TYR A 145 -5.94 6.10 0.61
N GLY A 146 -5.63 6.45 -0.64
CA GLY A 146 -6.44 6.13 -1.82
C GLY A 146 -5.80 5.01 -2.61
N MET A 147 -6.18 3.77 -2.30
CA MET A 147 -5.68 2.61 -3.04
C MET A 147 -6.38 2.47 -4.40
N ALA A 148 -5.60 2.27 -5.47
CA ALA A 148 -6.12 1.99 -6.80
C ALA A 148 -6.54 0.53 -6.98
N SER A 149 -5.87 -0.38 -6.27
CA SER A 149 -6.07 -1.81 -6.36
C SER A 149 -5.62 -2.50 -5.06
N TRP A 150 -5.94 -3.77 -4.89
CA TRP A 150 -5.42 -4.61 -3.79
C TRP A 150 -3.96 -5.06 -3.98
N ARG A 151 -3.25 -4.51 -4.97
CA ARG A 151 -1.83 -4.84 -5.22
C ARG A 151 -0.93 -4.03 -4.31
N LEU A 152 0.20 -4.62 -3.92
CA LEU A 152 1.27 -3.92 -3.22
C LEU A 152 1.94 -2.93 -4.17
N ASN A 153 2.33 -1.74 -3.72
CA ASN A 153 3.06 -0.80 -4.58
C ASN A 153 4.45 -1.36 -4.96
N SER A 154 4.77 -1.40 -6.26
CA SER A 154 6.05 -1.85 -6.79
C SER A 154 7.22 -0.99 -6.34
N GLU A 155 6.96 0.27 -5.96
CA GLU A 155 8.00 1.15 -5.41
C GLU A 155 8.71 0.55 -4.19
N PHE A 156 8.04 -0.36 -3.47
CA PHE A 156 8.59 -1.00 -2.27
C PHE A 156 9.50 -2.20 -2.54
N TYR A 157 9.67 -2.58 -3.81
CA TYR A 157 10.59 -3.62 -4.22
C TYR A 157 12.05 -3.18 -4.04
N ASP A 158 12.87 -4.03 -3.43
CA ASP A 158 14.29 -3.82 -3.21
C ASP A 158 15.12 -4.70 -4.13
N ALA A 159 15.73 -4.10 -5.16
CA ALA A 159 16.55 -4.83 -6.12
C ALA A 159 17.85 -5.36 -5.49
N GLU A 160 18.43 -4.62 -4.54
CA GLU A 160 19.66 -5.00 -3.84
C GLU A 160 19.45 -6.28 -3.01
N LEU A 161 18.30 -6.39 -2.33
CA LEU A 161 17.91 -7.61 -1.63
C LEU A 161 17.72 -8.77 -2.60
N ALA A 162 17.10 -8.53 -3.76
CA ALA A 162 16.92 -9.58 -4.77
C ALA A 162 18.25 -10.06 -5.34
N ASP A 163 19.24 -9.18 -5.54
CA ASP A 163 20.59 -9.56 -5.94
C ASP A 163 21.27 -10.46 -4.89
N ALA A 164 21.08 -10.16 -3.60
CA ALA A 164 21.62 -10.94 -2.50
C ALA A 164 20.87 -12.27 -2.26
N VAL A 165 19.56 -12.30 -2.51
CA VAL A 165 18.66 -13.45 -2.31
C VAL A 165 17.75 -13.59 -3.54
N PRO A 166 18.19 -14.27 -4.60
CA PRO A 166 17.57 -14.23 -5.95
C PRO A 166 16.10 -14.63 -6.07
N HIS A 167 15.51 -15.28 -5.07
CA HIS A 167 14.10 -15.64 -5.08
C HIS A 167 13.19 -14.67 -4.33
N LEU A 168 13.74 -13.59 -3.79
CA LEU A 168 12.98 -12.44 -3.33
C LEU A 168 12.76 -11.48 -4.50
N ASP A 169 12.27 -12.04 -5.62
CA ASP A 169 12.16 -11.41 -6.94
C ASP A 169 10.80 -10.72 -7.16
N SER A 170 9.95 -10.67 -6.12
CA SER A 170 8.67 -9.96 -6.13
C SER A 170 8.45 -9.17 -4.84
N THR A 171 7.62 -8.13 -4.94
CA THR A 171 7.20 -7.28 -3.83
C THR A 171 6.49 -8.09 -2.73
N GLU A 172 5.67 -9.06 -3.11
CA GLU A 172 4.94 -9.98 -2.23
C GLU A 172 5.89 -10.89 -1.44
N ALA A 173 6.84 -11.52 -2.14
CA ALA A 173 7.85 -12.37 -1.50
C ALA A 173 8.71 -11.56 -0.52
N GLN A 174 9.11 -10.35 -0.89
CA GLN A 174 9.87 -9.45 -0.01
C GLN A 174 9.06 -9.01 1.21
N LEU A 175 7.79 -8.62 1.05
CA LEU A 175 6.93 -8.28 2.18
C LEU A 175 6.82 -9.47 3.14
N ARG A 176 6.57 -10.67 2.62
CA ARG A 176 6.45 -11.87 3.45
C ARG A 176 7.75 -12.18 4.20
N ALA A 177 8.90 -12.11 3.52
CA ALA A 177 10.21 -12.26 4.14
C ALA A 177 10.46 -11.24 5.27
N VAL A 178 10.11 -9.97 5.04
CA VAL A 178 10.22 -8.89 6.03
C VAL A 178 9.32 -9.14 7.23
N VAL A 179 8.07 -9.55 7.01
CA VAL A 179 7.15 -9.92 8.11
C VAL A 179 7.71 -11.09 8.93
N ASN A 180 8.20 -12.15 8.27
CA ASN A 180 8.82 -13.31 8.92
C ASN A 180 10.04 -12.89 9.77
N LEU A 181 10.89 -12.00 9.26
CA LEU A 181 12.04 -11.47 10.01
C LEU A 181 11.62 -10.63 11.21
N ILE A 182 10.58 -9.79 11.07
CA ILE A 182 10.04 -9.01 12.20
C ILE A 182 9.54 -9.95 13.30
N HIS A 183 8.79 -10.99 12.92
CA HIS A 183 8.33 -12.02 13.84
C HIS A 183 9.50 -12.78 14.50
N ALA A 184 10.56 -13.09 13.75
CA ALA A 184 11.76 -13.74 14.29
C ALA A 184 12.47 -12.90 15.37
N THR A 185 12.29 -11.56 15.34
CA THR A 185 12.75 -10.65 16.41
C THR A 185 11.84 -10.62 17.64
N GLY A 186 10.72 -11.33 17.62
CA GLY A 186 9.72 -11.36 18.69
C GLY A 186 8.72 -10.19 18.66
N ARG A 187 8.63 -9.47 17.53
CA ARG A 187 7.69 -8.35 17.35
C ARG A 187 6.50 -8.76 16.51
N THR A 188 5.34 -8.14 16.74
CA THR A 188 4.15 -8.32 15.89
C THR A 188 4.16 -7.33 14.73
N VAL A 189 3.45 -7.65 13.65
CA VAL A 189 3.21 -6.72 12.53
C VAL A 189 1.72 -6.41 12.41
N GLY A 190 1.38 -5.13 12.34
CA GLY A 190 0.08 -4.62 11.91
C GLY A 190 0.21 -3.90 10.57
N MET A 191 -0.89 -3.81 9.82
CA MET A 191 -0.96 -3.01 8.60
C MET A 191 -2.26 -2.21 8.55
N ASP A 192 -2.22 -1.04 7.92
CA ASP A 192 -3.45 -0.31 7.58
C ASP A 192 -4.21 -1.01 6.45
N VAL A 193 -5.33 -1.65 6.82
CA VAL A 193 -6.36 -2.07 5.86
C VAL A 193 -7.45 -1.01 5.88
N ILE A 194 -7.53 -0.26 4.78
CA ILE A 194 -8.32 0.95 4.72
C ILE A 194 -9.61 0.67 3.96
N PRO A 195 -10.79 0.91 4.56
CA PRO A 195 -12.08 0.72 3.88
C PRO A 195 -12.42 1.96 3.03
N HIS A 196 -11.47 2.40 2.20
CA HIS A 196 -11.63 3.45 1.20
C HIS A 196 -10.62 3.27 0.09
N THR A 197 -11.00 3.74 -1.08
CA THR A 197 -10.28 3.52 -2.33
C THR A 197 -10.14 4.83 -3.07
N ASP A 198 -9.20 4.89 -4.00
CA ASP A 198 -9.03 6.06 -4.85
C ASP A 198 -10.22 6.27 -5.78
N ARG A 199 -10.42 7.51 -6.24
CA ARG A 199 -11.31 7.78 -7.38
C ARG A 199 -10.80 7.00 -8.58
N TYR A 200 -11.67 6.22 -9.22
CA TYR A 200 -11.28 5.33 -10.33
C TYR A 200 -10.29 4.23 -9.97
N SER A 201 -10.39 3.72 -8.73
CA SER A 201 -9.80 2.43 -8.42
C SER A 201 -10.43 1.32 -9.25
N GLU A 202 -9.70 0.22 -9.39
CA GLU A 202 -10.21 -1.00 -9.99
C GLU A 202 -11.53 -1.47 -9.34
N MET A 203 -11.67 -1.28 -8.02
CA MET A 203 -12.90 -1.62 -7.28
C MET A 203 -14.08 -0.74 -7.69
N SER A 204 -13.87 0.58 -7.82
CA SER A 204 -14.92 1.52 -8.27
C SER A 204 -15.37 1.27 -9.70
N LEU A 205 -14.45 0.85 -10.57
CA LEU A 205 -14.73 0.54 -11.98
C LEU A 205 -15.34 -0.85 -12.15
N ALA A 206 -14.96 -1.84 -11.33
CA ALA A 206 -15.54 -3.17 -11.38
C ALA A 206 -16.90 -3.27 -10.67
N GLN A 207 -17.22 -2.33 -9.77
CA GLN A 207 -18.49 -2.30 -9.03
C GLN A 207 -19.06 -0.87 -8.90
N PRO A 208 -19.44 -0.20 -10.00
CA PRO A 208 -19.90 1.19 -9.93
C PRO A 208 -21.08 1.39 -8.97
N ARG A 209 -21.98 0.40 -8.86
CA ARG A 209 -23.13 0.39 -7.93
C ARG A 209 -22.82 0.57 -6.44
N PHE A 210 -21.59 0.34 -5.99
CA PHE A 210 -21.18 0.57 -4.60
C PHE A 210 -20.54 1.93 -4.36
N PHE A 211 -20.64 2.85 -5.32
CA PHE A 211 -20.04 4.17 -5.24
C PHE A 211 -21.02 5.24 -5.70
N GLU A 212 -20.93 6.42 -5.09
CA GLU A 212 -21.62 7.60 -5.59
C GLU A 212 -20.86 8.16 -6.79
N TRP A 213 -21.58 8.54 -7.85
CA TRP A 213 -21.02 9.13 -9.07
C TRP A 213 -21.55 10.55 -9.29
N LEU A 214 -20.78 11.34 -10.00
CA LEU A 214 -21.20 12.62 -10.56
C LEU A 214 -20.86 12.67 -12.04
N GLN A 215 -21.59 13.51 -12.77
CA GLN A 215 -21.23 13.93 -14.12
C GLN A 215 -20.89 15.41 -14.11
N ARG A 216 -19.76 15.76 -14.74
CA ARG A 216 -19.25 17.12 -14.82
C ARG A 216 -19.17 17.59 -16.27
N GLN A 217 -19.53 18.85 -16.49
CA GLN A 217 -19.20 19.61 -17.69
C GLN A 217 -18.36 20.81 -17.26
N ASP A 218 -17.06 20.79 -17.60
CA ASP A 218 -16.07 21.77 -17.17
C ASP A 218 -16.08 22.02 -15.65
N LEU A 219 -16.56 23.17 -15.19
CA LEU A 219 -16.56 23.55 -13.77
C LEU A 219 -17.91 23.33 -13.10
N ARG A 220 -18.83 22.59 -13.73
CA ARG A 220 -20.18 22.37 -13.23
C ARG A 220 -20.48 20.89 -13.10
N ILE A 221 -20.93 20.49 -11.92
CA ILE A 221 -21.60 19.21 -11.72
C ILE A 221 -22.99 19.35 -12.36
N VAL A 222 -23.26 18.52 -13.37
CA VAL A 222 -24.52 18.54 -14.15
C VAL A 222 -25.45 17.40 -13.77
N ASP A 223 -24.90 16.31 -13.23
CA ASP A 223 -25.67 15.20 -12.65
C ASP A 223 -24.93 14.64 -11.43
N HIS A 224 -25.71 14.17 -10.46
CA HIS A 224 -25.27 13.49 -9.24
C HIS A 224 -26.42 12.66 -8.67
N SER A 225 -27.29 12.14 -9.55
CA SER A 225 -28.41 11.28 -9.21
C SER A 225 -27.96 9.98 -8.57
N ASP A 226 -28.78 9.42 -7.68
CA ASP A 226 -28.43 8.21 -6.91
C ASP A 226 -28.18 6.99 -7.82
N ASN A 227 -28.78 6.96 -9.02
CA ASN A 227 -28.66 5.87 -9.99
C ASN A 227 -27.69 6.16 -11.14
N LEU A 228 -26.88 7.23 -11.06
CA LEU A 228 -25.93 7.58 -12.12
C LEU A 228 -24.90 6.47 -12.40
N HIS A 229 -24.67 5.57 -11.45
CA HIS A 229 -23.83 4.39 -11.64
C HIS A 229 -24.33 3.47 -12.77
N GLU A 230 -25.64 3.44 -13.05
CA GLU A 230 -26.22 2.64 -14.15
C GLU A 230 -25.71 3.13 -15.52
N ASP A 231 -25.63 4.45 -15.71
CA ASP A 231 -25.06 5.04 -16.93
C ASP A 231 -23.55 4.77 -17.04
N VAL A 232 -22.85 4.78 -15.91
CA VAL A 232 -21.42 4.45 -15.85
C VAL A 232 -21.19 2.99 -16.24
N GLU A 233 -22.02 2.06 -15.75
CA GLU A 233 -21.95 0.64 -16.12
C GLU A 233 -22.17 0.44 -17.63
N VAL A 234 -23.12 1.16 -18.23
CA VAL A 234 -23.31 1.18 -19.70
C VAL A 234 -22.04 1.63 -20.41
N GLU A 235 -21.43 2.73 -19.97
CA GLU A 235 -20.24 3.28 -20.60
C GLU A 235 -19.00 2.38 -20.44
N ILE A 236 -18.85 1.71 -19.29
CA ILE A 236 -17.78 0.73 -19.08
C ILE A 236 -17.93 -0.45 -20.04
N LEU A 237 -19.14 -0.98 -20.26
CA LEU A 237 -19.35 -2.06 -21.21
C LEU A 237 -19.14 -1.62 -22.66
N ARG A 238 -19.58 -0.41 -23.05
CA ARG A 238 -19.29 0.15 -24.39
C ARG A 238 -17.80 0.29 -24.65
N TRP A 239 -17.05 0.75 -23.65
CA TRP A 239 -15.60 0.78 -23.72
C TRP A 239 -15.04 -0.65 -23.90
N LEU A 240 -15.53 -1.62 -23.11
CA LEU A 240 -15.07 -3.00 -23.17
C LEU A 240 -15.35 -3.66 -24.52
N GLU A 241 -16.50 -3.39 -25.15
CA GLU A 241 -16.83 -3.86 -26.51
C GLU A 241 -15.83 -3.35 -27.55
N THR A 242 -15.37 -2.11 -27.40
CA THR A 242 -14.41 -1.49 -28.34
C THR A 242 -12.98 -1.93 -28.06
N ALA A 243 -12.59 -1.97 -26.79
CA ALA A 243 -11.23 -2.30 -26.34
C ALA A 243 -10.96 -3.82 -26.33
N GLY A 244 -12.01 -4.64 -26.30
CA GLY A 244 -11.96 -6.08 -26.05
C GLY A 244 -11.55 -6.42 -24.61
N PRO A 245 -11.71 -7.68 -24.18
CA PRO A 245 -11.27 -8.13 -22.86
C PRO A 245 -9.74 -8.06 -22.75
N ALA A 246 -9.24 -7.82 -21.54
CA ALA A 246 -7.80 -7.69 -21.29
C ALA A 246 -7.00 -8.96 -21.66
N SER A 247 -7.64 -10.14 -21.57
CA SER A 247 -7.07 -11.42 -21.98
C SER A 247 -7.77 -11.91 -23.26
N PRO A 248 -7.03 -12.19 -24.35
CA PRO A 248 -7.62 -12.67 -25.59
C PRO A 248 -8.42 -13.96 -25.40
N GLY A 249 -9.62 -14.02 -25.97
CA GLY A 249 -10.47 -15.21 -25.96
C GLY A 249 -11.21 -15.48 -24.64
N VAL A 250 -11.13 -14.57 -23.66
CA VAL A 250 -11.98 -14.64 -22.47
C VAL A 250 -13.41 -14.25 -22.87
N GLU A 251 -14.35 -15.17 -22.68
CA GLU A 251 -15.77 -14.89 -22.76
C GLU A 251 -16.23 -14.14 -21.51
N TYR A 252 -17.08 -13.13 -21.70
CA TYR A 252 -17.66 -12.36 -20.61
C TYR A 252 -19.11 -12.00 -20.95
N PRO A 253 -19.98 -11.80 -19.95
CA PRO A 253 -21.36 -11.38 -20.21
C PRO A 253 -21.40 -10.00 -20.87
N THR A 254 -22.20 -9.86 -21.93
CA THR A 254 -22.41 -8.58 -22.62
C THR A 254 -23.61 -7.81 -22.08
N GLU A 255 -24.47 -8.46 -21.30
CA GLU A 255 -25.61 -7.83 -20.64
C GLU A 255 -25.17 -7.19 -19.31
N ILE A 256 -25.55 -5.93 -19.08
CA ILE A 256 -25.15 -5.13 -17.91
C ILE A 256 -25.43 -5.86 -16.60
N GLY A 257 -26.67 -6.34 -16.43
CA GLY A 257 -27.09 -7.01 -15.21
C GLY A 257 -26.39 -8.35 -14.96
N GLU A 258 -25.82 -8.98 -15.99
CA GLU A 258 -25.02 -10.19 -15.84
C GLU A 258 -23.57 -9.84 -15.52
N PHE A 259 -22.99 -8.88 -16.23
CA PHE A 259 -21.59 -8.47 -16.05
C PHE A 259 -21.36 -7.83 -14.69
N PHE A 260 -22.23 -6.90 -14.25
CA PHE A 260 -22.16 -6.24 -12.94
C PHE A 260 -22.98 -6.94 -11.85
N GLY A 261 -23.69 -8.01 -12.20
CA GLY A 261 -24.46 -8.81 -11.25
C GLY A 261 -23.62 -9.78 -10.44
N ASP A 262 -24.30 -10.58 -9.61
CA ASP A 262 -23.66 -11.54 -8.71
C ASP A 262 -23.23 -12.83 -9.44
N ALA A 263 -23.72 -13.04 -10.67
CA ALA A 263 -23.40 -14.22 -11.49
C ALA A 263 -21.98 -14.18 -12.08
N PHE A 264 -21.40 -12.99 -12.22
CA PHE A 264 -20.03 -12.78 -12.67
C PHE A 264 -19.24 -12.17 -11.51
N ASP A 265 -18.27 -12.89 -10.97
CA ASP A 265 -17.62 -12.46 -9.73
C ASP A 265 -16.71 -11.24 -9.95
N GLU A 266 -16.35 -10.53 -8.87
CA GLU A 266 -15.46 -9.37 -8.97
C GLU A 266 -14.08 -9.75 -9.53
N ALA A 267 -13.55 -10.93 -9.21
CA ALA A 267 -12.23 -11.35 -9.68
C ALA A 267 -12.22 -11.55 -11.20
N ASP A 268 -13.27 -12.12 -11.78
CA ASP A 268 -13.48 -12.30 -13.21
C ASP A 268 -13.75 -10.97 -13.91
N ARG A 269 -14.54 -10.06 -13.31
CA ARG A 269 -14.66 -8.68 -13.79
C ARG A 269 -13.31 -7.99 -13.86
N LEU A 270 -12.53 -8.02 -12.77
CA LEU A 270 -11.21 -7.41 -12.70
C LEU A 270 -10.22 -8.03 -13.70
N ARG A 271 -10.29 -9.34 -13.94
CA ARG A 271 -9.50 -10.03 -14.97
C ARG A 271 -9.92 -9.60 -16.37
N THR A 272 -11.21 -9.45 -16.61
CA THR A 272 -11.76 -9.05 -17.91
C THR A 272 -11.44 -7.59 -18.24
N LEU A 273 -11.62 -6.69 -17.28
CA LEU A 273 -11.38 -5.25 -17.45
C LEU A 273 -9.88 -4.93 -17.51
N PHE A 274 -9.05 -5.54 -16.66
CA PHE A 274 -7.67 -5.09 -16.45
C PHE A 274 -6.61 -6.16 -16.75
N GLY A 275 -6.94 -7.45 -16.69
CA GLY A 275 -6.02 -8.54 -17.09
C GLY A 275 -5.42 -9.31 -15.92
N SER A 276 -4.28 -9.95 -16.13
CA SER A 276 -3.64 -10.75 -15.08
C SER A 276 -3.07 -9.87 -13.96
N PRO A 277 -3.24 -10.27 -12.69
CA PRO A 277 -2.49 -9.75 -11.53
C PRO A 277 -1.00 -9.49 -11.76
N SER A 278 -0.34 -10.39 -12.51
CA SER A 278 1.09 -10.34 -12.79
C SER A 278 1.47 -9.31 -13.86
N ASP A 279 0.53 -8.91 -14.72
CA ASP A 279 0.74 -7.91 -15.78
C ASP A 279 0.41 -6.51 -15.26
N ARG A 280 1.24 -6.00 -14.35
CA ARG A 280 1.00 -4.71 -13.69
C ARG A 280 0.93 -3.54 -14.68
N ILE A 281 1.84 -3.53 -15.65
CA ILE A 281 1.91 -2.49 -16.69
C ILE A 281 0.64 -2.54 -17.55
N GLY A 282 0.22 -3.73 -18.00
CA GLY A 282 -1.00 -3.90 -18.78
C GLY A 282 -2.24 -3.47 -18.01
N ARG A 283 -2.35 -3.82 -16.72
CA ARG A 283 -3.45 -3.39 -15.84
C ARG A 283 -3.51 -1.87 -15.69
N HIS A 284 -2.37 -1.23 -15.40
CA HIS A 284 -2.30 0.23 -15.24
C HIS A 284 -2.73 0.96 -16.51
N ARG A 285 -2.21 0.51 -17.65
CA ARG A 285 -2.57 1.06 -18.96
C ARG A 285 -4.08 0.93 -19.21
N ARG A 286 -4.65 -0.27 -19.04
CA ARG A 286 -6.09 -0.48 -19.27
C ARG A 286 -6.97 0.32 -18.32
N ARG A 287 -6.56 0.47 -17.05
CA ARG A 287 -7.23 1.35 -16.09
C ARG A 287 -7.17 2.80 -16.57
N GLY A 288 -6.00 3.30 -16.95
CA GLY A 288 -5.83 4.65 -17.50
C GLY A 288 -6.71 4.90 -18.74
N ASP A 289 -6.74 3.94 -19.67
CA ASP A 289 -7.58 4.01 -20.88
C ASP A 289 -9.08 4.12 -20.55
N LEU A 290 -9.57 3.27 -19.64
CA LEU A 290 -10.98 3.31 -19.21
C LEU A 290 -11.29 4.61 -18.45
N VAL A 291 -10.37 5.08 -17.62
CA VAL A 291 -10.52 6.33 -16.88
C VAL A 291 -10.60 7.52 -17.84
N ALA A 292 -9.72 7.60 -18.83
CA ALA A 292 -9.77 8.64 -19.86
C ALA A 292 -11.08 8.57 -20.64
N TYR A 293 -11.57 7.36 -20.96
CA TYR A 293 -12.86 7.16 -21.60
C TYR A 293 -14.01 7.74 -20.75
N LEU A 294 -14.15 7.35 -19.49
CA LEU A 294 -15.22 7.85 -18.61
C LEU A 294 -15.11 9.36 -18.35
N ALA A 295 -13.89 9.86 -18.14
CA ALA A 295 -13.64 11.28 -17.93
C ALA A 295 -14.04 12.11 -19.16
N SER A 296 -13.97 11.57 -20.38
CA SER A 296 -14.42 12.25 -21.60
C SER A 296 -15.95 12.48 -21.64
N TYR A 297 -16.72 11.67 -20.92
CA TYR A 297 -18.16 11.85 -20.68
C TYR A 297 -18.46 12.63 -19.39
N GLY A 298 -17.42 13.01 -18.65
CA GLY A 298 -17.52 13.76 -17.40
C GLY A 298 -17.85 12.92 -16.17
N TYR A 299 -17.87 11.58 -16.28
CA TYR A 299 -18.18 10.71 -15.14
C TYR A 299 -17.01 10.60 -14.19
N GLU A 300 -17.23 10.92 -12.92
CA GLU A 300 -16.23 10.76 -11.85
C GLU A 300 -16.88 10.20 -10.58
N PRO A 301 -16.19 9.32 -9.81
CA PRO A 301 -16.65 8.99 -8.46
C PRO A 301 -16.65 10.23 -7.57
N VAL A 302 -17.71 10.38 -6.78
CA VAL A 302 -17.85 11.48 -5.82
C VAL A 302 -16.78 11.34 -4.75
N PRO A 303 -16.04 12.43 -4.43
CA PRO A 303 -15.04 12.35 -3.38
C PRO A 303 -15.66 12.13 -1.99
N ALA A 304 -14.96 11.36 -1.16
CA ALA A 304 -15.35 11.17 0.24
C ALA A 304 -15.33 12.51 0.99
N THR A 305 -16.24 12.67 1.93
CA THR A 305 -16.36 13.89 2.74
C THR A 305 -16.51 13.56 4.22
N MET A 306 -16.03 14.46 5.07
CA MET A 306 -16.27 14.45 6.50
C MET A 306 -16.88 15.78 6.92
N GLY A 307 -17.78 15.75 7.91
CA GLY A 307 -18.45 16.94 8.44
C GLY A 307 -19.62 17.43 7.58
N THR A 308 -20.48 18.25 8.16
CA THR A 308 -21.65 18.80 7.46
C THR A 308 -21.30 20.07 6.67
N PRO A 309 -21.90 20.28 5.49
CA PRO A 309 -22.77 19.34 4.77
C PRO A 309 -21.97 18.25 4.05
N PHE A 310 -22.42 16.98 4.10
CA PHE A 310 -21.69 15.85 3.47
C PHE A 310 -21.83 15.81 1.93
N ARG A 311 -22.93 16.33 1.38
CA ARG A 311 -23.28 16.14 -0.05
C ARG A 311 -23.20 17.42 -0.90
N HIS A 312 -22.96 18.58 -0.29
CA HIS A 312 -22.96 19.86 -1.01
C HIS A 312 -21.54 20.24 -1.43
N ILE A 313 -21.01 19.53 -2.42
CA ILE A 313 -19.71 19.80 -3.04
C ILE A 313 -19.87 20.60 -4.34
N GLU A 314 -18.84 21.37 -4.68
CA GLU A 314 -18.67 22.03 -5.97
C GLU A 314 -17.21 21.89 -6.45
N VAL A 315 -16.98 22.07 -7.75
CA VAL A 315 -15.63 22.02 -8.32
C VAL A 315 -14.82 23.23 -7.82
N ASP A 316 -13.59 23.01 -7.37
CA ASP A 316 -12.69 24.10 -6.99
C ASP A 316 -12.23 24.89 -8.22
N THR A 317 -12.70 26.14 -8.32
CA THR A 317 -12.40 27.04 -9.43
C THR A 317 -11.09 27.81 -9.25
N ARG A 318 -10.43 27.71 -8.09
CA ARG A 318 -9.22 28.47 -7.75
C ARG A 318 -7.95 27.92 -8.42
N ASN A 319 -8.06 26.79 -9.14
CA ASN A 319 -6.97 26.05 -9.78
C ASN A 319 -5.82 25.63 -8.83
N GLN A 320 -6.01 25.71 -7.51
CA GLN A 320 -4.99 25.31 -6.53
C GLN A 320 -4.89 23.78 -6.38
N GLY A 321 -5.99 23.06 -6.65
CA GLY A 321 -6.05 21.60 -6.71
C GLY A 321 -6.20 21.08 -8.15
N LEU A 322 -5.61 21.78 -9.12
CA LEU A 322 -5.55 21.30 -10.50
C LEU A 322 -4.29 20.43 -10.65
N VAL A 323 -4.48 19.13 -10.83
CA VAL A 323 -3.38 18.18 -11.10
C VAL A 323 -3.52 17.71 -12.54
N VAL A 324 -2.41 17.72 -13.28
CA VAL A 324 -2.33 17.06 -14.59
C VAL A 324 -1.47 15.82 -14.40
N ASP A 325 -2.02 14.66 -14.69
CA ASP A 325 -1.27 13.40 -14.59
C ASP A 325 -0.35 13.16 -15.80
N ALA A 326 0.40 12.07 -15.76
CA ALA A 326 1.34 11.71 -16.82
C ALA A 326 0.67 11.44 -18.18
N ASP A 327 -0.64 11.12 -18.17
CA ASP A 327 -1.45 10.83 -19.36
C ASP A 327 -2.16 12.10 -19.89
N GLY A 328 -1.97 13.24 -19.22
CA GLY A 328 -2.56 14.53 -19.60
C GLY A 328 -3.99 14.73 -19.10
N ASN A 329 -4.53 13.83 -18.27
CA ASN A 329 -5.83 14.03 -17.66
C ASN A 329 -5.75 15.14 -16.61
N THR A 330 -6.80 15.95 -16.58
CA THR A 330 -6.89 17.07 -15.66
C THR A 330 -7.81 16.72 -14.50
N TRP A 331 -7.22 16.56 -13.31
CA TRP A 331 -7.91 16.28 -12.07
C TRP A 331 -8.17 17.57 -11.31
N ARG A 332 -9.43 17.77 -10.91
CA ARG A 332 -9.83 18.90 -10.07
C ARG A 332 -10.22 18.41 -8.69
N ASP A 333 -9.87 19.23 -7.72
CA ASP A 333 -10.40 19.16 -6.37
C ASP A 333 -11.83 19.69 -6.31
N TYR A 334 -12.54 19.20 -5.29
CA TYR A 334 -13.86 19.63 -4.90
C TYR A 334 -13.79 20.30 -3.52
N VAL A 335 -14.70 21.24 -3.30
CA VAL A 335 -14.86 21.97 -2.05
C VAL A 335 -16.30 21.91 -1.58
N LEU A 336 -16.52 22.09 -0.28
CA LEU A 336 -17.87 22.23 0.25
C LEU A 336 -18.37 23.66 0.05
N VAL A 337 -19.61 23.80 -0.42
CA VAL A 337 -20.24 25.12 -0.70
C VAL A 337 -20.38 25.98 0.58
N LYS A 338 -20.58 25.33 1.74
CA LYS A 338 -20.71 25.97 3.05
C LYS A 338 -20.11 25.08 4.15
N PRO A 339 -18.78 24.97 4.26
CA PRO A 339 -18.16 24.03 5.17
C PRO A 339 -18.46 24.42 6.63
N GLY A 340 -18.97 23.47 7.41
CA GLY A 340 -19.00 23.59 8.87
C GLY A 340 -17.63 23.36 9.50
N PRO A 341 -17.54 23.45 10.84
CA PRO A 341 -16.35 23.04 11.57
C PRO A 341 -15.95 21.60 11.22
N PHE A 342 -14.65 21.37 10.99
CA PHE A 342 -14.08 20.07 10.60
C PHE A 342 -14.53 19.53 9.24
N ALA A 343 -15.30 20.29 8.46
CA ALA A 343 -15.77 19.82 7.17
C ALA A 343 -14.62 19.75 6.16
N ARG A 344 -14.45 18.60 5.51
CA ARG A 344 -13.36 18.33 4.57
C ARG A 344 -13.84 17.46 3.42
N VAL A 345 -13.29 17.72 2.23
CA VAL A 345 -13.35 16.81 1.10
C VAL A 345 -12.02 16.08 1.04
N PHE A 346 -12.06 14.76 0.95
CA PHE A 346 -10.89 13.93 0.68
C PHE A 346 -10.86 13.64 -0.81
N ASN A 347 -10.38 14.61 -1.59
CA ASN A 347 -10.40 14.57 -3.05
C ASN A 347 -9.86 13.28 -3.69
N PRO A 348 -8.84 12.61 -3.14
CA PRO A 348 -8.40 11.33 -3.69
C PRO A 348 -9.40 10.19 -3.51
N LEU A 349 -10.23 10.22 -2.47
CA LEU A 349 -10.97 9.04 -2.01
C LEU A 349 -12.35 8.99 -2.67
N ALA A 350 -12.75 7.81 -3.17
CA ALA A 350 -14.11 7.57 -3.63
C ALA A 350 -15.05 7.37 -2.44
N ARG A 351 -16.28 7.87 -2.59
CA ARG A 351 -17.37 7.67 -1.64
C ARG A 351 -18.18 6.43 -2.02
N TYR A 352 -18.40 5.55 -1.04
CA TYR A 352 -19.29 4.40 -1.15
C TYR A 352 -20.75 4.77 -1.06
#